data_AF-A0A8H6FR42-F1
#
_entry.id   AF-A0A8H6FR42-F1
#
_cell.length_a   1.000
_cell.length_b   1.000
_cell.length_c   1.000
_cell.angle_alpha   90.00
_cell.angle_beta   90.00
_cell.angle_gamma   90.00
#
_symmetry.space_group_name_H-M   'P 1'
#
loop_
_entity.id
_entity.type
_entity.pdbx_description
1 polymer ?
#
loop_
_entity_poly.entity_id
_entity_poly.type
_entity_poly.pdbx_seq_one_letter_code
_entity_poly.pdbx_strand_id
1 'polypeptide(L)'
;MICKDLGVVREQCLGEEEDRYDKQSPVAESWDPEVPLPPSRLRQKTIAYNGDSRLSTTLEYVDSLLLCRLLVQKTLPVRIYQSSKVCLIGDVAHAMMPYLVPGTAIWIEDASVLRGLLEYSPKKMTLHETLQMYEKLRNKRTSKITNASTNSRHLTQMEHGPEQEAHE
;
A
#
# COMPACT_ATOMS: atom_id res chain seq x y z
N MET A 1 17.66 0.86 -20.92
CA MET A 1 17.10 2.23 -20.81
C MET A 1 15.78 2.10 -20.06
N ILE A 2 15.85 2.03 -18.73
CA ILE A 2 14.71 1.78 -17.84
C ILE A 2 14.05 3.14 -17.58
N CYS A 3 12.72 3.21 -17.74
CA CYS A 3 11.89 4.42 -17.74
C CYS A 3 12.36 5.54 -16.80
N LYS A 4 12.69 6.71 -17.37
CA LYS A 4 12.94 7.96 -16.64
C LYS A 4 11.64 8.71 -16.26
N ASP A 5 10.48 8.20 -16.68
CA ASP A 5 9.21 8.93 -16.59
C ASP A 5 8.18 8.23 -15.70
N LEU A 6 8.59 7.71 -14.53
CA LEU A 6 7.64 7.51 -13.43
C LEU A 6 7.34 8.89 -12.84
N GLY A 7 6.52 9.66 -13.56
CA GLY A 7 5.94 10.90 -13.06
C GLY A 7 5.15 10.60 -11.80
N VAL A 8 5.71 10.97 -10.64
CA VAL A 8 4.95 11.10 -9.41
C VAL A 8 3.91 12.17 -9.71
N VAL A 9 2.67 11.74 -10.00
CA VAL A 9 1.58 12.68 -10.24
C VAL A 9 1.28 13.37 -8.92
N ARG A 10 1.76 14.62 -8.80
CA ARG A 10 1.36 15.58 -7.78
C ARG A 10 -0.03 16.10 -8.14
N GLU A 11 -1.07 15.35 -7.81
CA GLU A 11 -2.43 15.89 -7.93
C GLU A 11 -3.31 15.44 -6.76
N GLN A 12 -3.51 16.39 -5.86
CA GLN A 12 -4.78 16.76 -5.24
C GLN A 12 -5.64 15.60 -4.73
N CYS A 13 -5.32 15.16 -3.50
CA CYS A 13 -6.36 14.66 -2.61
C CYS A 13 -7.29 15.84 -2.31
N LEU A 14 -8.49 15.80 -2.87
CA LEU A 14 -9.57 16.74 -2.60
C LEU A 14 -10.04 16.55 -1.16
N GLY A 15 -10.05 17.65 -0.41
CA GLY A 15 -10.41 17.75 1.01
C GLY A 15 -9.60 18.88 1.63
N GLU A 16 -10.20 20.06 1.79
CA GLU A 16 -9.59 21.31 2.25
C GLU A 16 -9.23 21.34 3.76
N GLU A 17 -8.86 20.20 4.35
CA GLU A 17 -8.14 20.20 5.62
C GLU A 17 -6.67 19.89 5.34
N GLU A 18 -5.85 20.91 5.59
CA GLU A 18 -4.39 20.86 5.52
C GLU A 18 -3.84 19.51 5.96
N ASP A 19 -3.26 18.78 5.00
CA ASP A 19 -2.16 17.85 5.21
C ASP A 19 -1.11 18.57 6.08
N ARG A 20 -1.27 18.48 7.41
CA ARG A 20 -0.40 19.07 8.45
C ARG A 20 1.00 18.43 8.50
N TYR A 21 1.41 17.80 7.42
CA TYR A 21 2.72 17.18 7.24
C TYR A 21 3.49 18.01 6.23
N ASP A 22 4.54 18.69 6.72
CA ASP A 22 5.54 19.33 5.89
C ASP A 22 6.07 18.30 4.86
N LYS A 23 5.70 18.53 3.59
CA LYS A 23 6.03 17.68 2.44
C LYS A 23 7.50 17.81 2.03
N GLN A 24 8.24 18.70 2.67
CA GLN A 24 9.66 19.00 2.44
C GLN A 24 10.55 18.63 3.63
N SER A 25 9.95 18.23 4.76
CA SER A 25 10.72 17.82 5.94
C SER A 25 11.53 16.56 5.61
N PRO A 26 12.84 16.51 5.91
CA PRO A 26 13.65 15.31 5.77
C PRO A 26 13.23 14.34 6.88
N VAL A 27 12.12 13.63 6.65
CA VAL A 27 11.68 12.60 7.56
C VAL A 27 12.34 11.32 7.09
N ALA A 28 13.33 10.86 7.88
CA ALA A 28 13.94 9.57 7.68
C ALA A 28 12.84 8.52 7.50
N GLU A 29 12.83 7.90 6.32
CA GLU A 29 11.84 6.88 6.01
C GLU A 29 12.19 5.61 6.78
N SER A 30 11.29 4.63 6.82
CA SER A 30 11.55 3.34 7.47
C SER A 30 12.78 2.59 6.95
N TRP A 31 13.28 2.98 5.78
CA TRP A 31 14.45 2.42 5.12
C TRP A 31 15.74 3.22 5.38
N ASP A 32 15.66 4.37 6.05
CA ASP A 32 16.81 5.14 6.49
C ASP A 32 17.29 4.62 7.85
N PRO A 33 18.48 4.00 7.92
CA PRO A 33 18.95 3.34 9.14
C PRO A 33 19.33 4.31 10.27
N GLU A 34 19.41 5.61 9.99
CA GLU A 34 20.06 6.59 10.88
C GLU A 34 19.11 7.36 11.81
N VAL A 35 17.78 7.23 11.72
CA VAL A 35 16.89 8.05 12.57
C VAL A 35 15.61 7.32 13.02
N PRO A 36 15.70 6.39 13.99
CA PRO A 36 14.53 6.00 14.75
C PRO A 36 13.94 7.21 15.49
N LEU A 37 12.64 7.45 15.32
CA LEU A 37 11.97 8.55 16.03
C LEU A 37 11.75 8.16 17.50
N PRO A 38 11.88 9.12 18.44
CA PRO A 38 11.63 8.83 19.85
C PRO A 38 10.14 8.54 20.10
N PRO A 39 9.79 7.56 20.97
CA PRO A 39 8.41 7.20 21.31
C PRO A 39 7.54 8.37 21.81
N SER A 40 8.16 9.43 22.33
CA SER A 40 7.47 10.65 22.79
C SER A 40 6.61 11.32 21.71
N ARG A 41 6.96 11.16 20.43
CA ARG A 41 6.21 11.75 19.31
C ARG A 41 4.84 11.08 19.08
N LEU A 42 4.72 9.78 19.39
CA LEU A 42 3.43 9.09 19.34
C LEU A 42 2.57 9.39 20.57
N ARG A 43 3.19 9.58 21.74
CA ARG A 43 2.49 9.92 22.99
C ARG A 43 1.65 11.19 22.86
N GLN A 44 2.17 12.22 22.19
CA GLN A 44 1.42 13.46 21.93
C GLN A 44 0.17 13.23 21.06
N LYS A 45 0.20 12.26 20.13
CA LYS A 45 -0.94 11.92 19.28
C LYS A 45 -1.94 10.99 19.95
N THR A 46 -1.49 10.09 20.84
CA THR A 46 -2.38 9.19 21.59
C THR A 46 -3.16 9.91 22.67
N ILE A 47 -2.58 10.94 23.30
CA ILE A 47 -3.30 11.83 24.23
C ILE A 47 -4.44 12.58 23.52
N ALA A 48 -4.26 12.93 22.25
CA ALA A 48 -5.32 13.54 21.43
C ALA A 48 -6.43 12.55 21.01
N TYR A 49 -6.14 11.24 20.99
CA TYR A 49 -7.10 10.18 20.65
C TYR A 49 -7.68 9.55 21.92
N ASN A 50 -8.44 10.36 22.67
CA ASN A 50 -9.23 9.99 23.85
C ASN A 50 -8.49 9.31 25.03
N GLY A 51 -7.17 9.14 24.94
CA GLY A 51 -6.31 8.80 26.07
C GLY A 51 -6.50 7.41 26.68
N ASP A 52 -6.84 6.38 25.89
CA ASP A 52 -6.89 5.00 26.40
C ASP A 52 -5.56 4.62 27.08
N SER A 53 -5.62 4.35 28.38
CA SER A 53 -4.45 4.08 29.22
C SER A 53 -3.68 2.85 28.74
N ARG A 54 -4.35 1.88 28.12
CA ARG A 54 -3.73 0.66 27.59
C ARG A 54 -2.77 0.95 26.46
N LEU A 55 -3.09 1.92 25.60
CA LEU A 55 -2.19 2.35 24.52
C LEU A 55 -0.94 3.02 25.09
N SER A 56 -1.11 3.86 26.11
CA SER A 56 0.02 4.52 26.78
C SER A 56 0.95 3.50 27.43
N THR A 57 0.40 2.54 28.18
CA THR A 57 1.18 1.44 28.78
C THR A 57 1.87 0.57 27.73
N THR A 58 1.21 0.25 26.62
CA THR A 58 1.82 -0.54 25.54
C THR A 58 3.00 0.21 24.90
N LEU A 59 2.87 1.53 24.72
CA LEU A 59 3.92 2.38 24.16
C LEU A 59 5.15 2.55 25.09
N GLU A 60 5.05 2.22 26.39
CA GLU A 60 6.21 2.19 27.30
C GLU A 60 7.19 1.07 26.97
N TYR A 61 6.71 -0.02 26.36
CA TYR A 61 7.53 -1.16 25.95
C TYR A 61 8.18 -1.00 24.57
N VAL A 62 7.99 0.15 23.91
CA VAL A 62 8.51 0.39 22.55
C VAL A 62 9.79 1.23 22.63
N ASP A 63 10.93 0.62 22.33
CA ASP A 63 12.24 1.27 22.39
C ASP A 63 12.47 2.27 21.25
N SER A 64 11.92 2.00 20.07
CA SER A 64 12.15 2.79 18.85
C SER A 64 10.97 2.72 17.89
N LEU A 65 10.86 3.75 17.03
CA LEU A 65 9.79 3.86 16.05
C LEU A 65 10.34 4.07 14.64
N LEU A 66 9.72 3.40 13.69
CA LEU A 66 9.88 3.66 12.27
C LEU A 66 8.67 4.43 11.76
N LEU A 67 8.92 5.53 11.03
CA LEU A 67 7.86 6.23 10.34
C LEU A 67 7.72 5.69 8.93
N CYS A 68 6.69 4.88 8.70
CA CYS A 68 6.32 4.42 7.38
C CYS A 68 5.33 5.42 6.76
N ARG A 69 5.79 6.19 5.76
CA ARG A 69 4.90 7.05 4.99
C ARG A 69 4.02 6.19 4.08
N LEU A 70 2.71 6.31 4.23
CA LEU A 70 1.76 5.63 3.35
C LEU A 70 1.57 6.47 2.08
N LEU A 71 1.93 5.89 0.93
CA LEU A 71 1.82 6.53 -0.39
C LEU A 71 0.75 5.82 -1.21
N VAL A 72 -0.18 6.60 -1.77
CA VAL A 72 -1.19 6.09 -2.70
C VAL A 72 -0.61 6.17 -4.11
N GLN A 73 -0.32 5.02 -4.71
CA GLN A 73 0.16 4.95 -6.08
C GLN A 73 -1.02 4.80 -7.06
N LYS A 74 -0.94 5.48 -8.22
CA LYS A 74 -1.86 5.21 -9.33
C LYS A 74 -1.61 3.81 -9.89
N THR A 75 -2.68 3.09 -10.21
CA THR A 75 -2.60 1.77 -10.84
C THR A 75 -1.76 1.83 -12.11
N LEU A 76 -0.77 0.96 -12.24
CA LEU A 76 0.04 0.86 -13.44
C LEU A 76 -0.81 0.35 -14.62
N PRO A 77 -0.77 1.02 -15.79
CA PRO A 77 -1.57 0.61 -16.95
C PRO A 77 -1.04 -0.68 -17.59
N VAL A 78 0.24 -1.01 -17.40
CA VAL A 78 0.92 -2.15 -18.03
C VAL A 78 1.80 -2.85 -16.99
N ARG A 79 1.70 -4.18 -16.93
CA ARG A 79 2.47 -5.07 -16.05
C ARG A 79 3.44 -5.96 -16.79
N ILE A 80 3.34 -6.05 -18.10
CA ILE A 80 4.24 -6.86 -18.93
C ILE A 80 5.14 -5.94 -19.73
N TYR A 81 6.44 -6.23 -19.73
CA TYR A 81 7.35 -5.51 -20.61
C TYR A 81 7.08 -5.84 -22.08
N GLN A 82 7.37 -4.92 -23.00
CA GLN A 82 7.08 -5.07 -24.44
C GLN A 82 7.64 -6.36 -25.05
N SER A 83 8.79 -6.85 -24.54
CA SER A 83 9.38 -8.11 -25.02
C SER A 83 8.67 -9.37 -24.52
N SER A 84 7.70 -9.23 -23.61
CA SER A 84 6.94 -10.32 -22.96
C SER A 84 7.80 -11.42 -22.35
N LYS A 85 8.92 -11.00 -21.76
CA LYS A 85 9.83 -11.86 -20.98
C LYS A 85 9.97 -11.40 -19.54
N VAL A 86 9.33 -10.29 -19.19
CA VAL A 86 9.35 -9.68 -17.86
C VAL A 86 7.94 -9.28 -17.51
N CYS A 87 7.50 -9.61 -16.29
CA CYS A 87 6.23 -9.18 -15.72
C CYS A 87 6.44 -8.62 -14.31
N LEU A 88 5.60 -7.67 -13.93
CA LEU A 88 5.61 -7.04 -12.61
C LEU A 88 4.63 -7.77 -11.67
N ILE A 89 5.06 -7.98 -10.43
CA ILE A 89 4.28 -8.63 -9.36
C ILE A 89 4.44 -7.84 -8.04
N GLY A 90 3.56 -8.08 -7.08
CA GLY A 90 3.65 -7.47 -5.75
C GLY A 90 3.51 -5.94 -5.75
N ASP A 91 4.14 -5.27 -4.79
CA ASP A 91 4.01 -3.81 -4.60
C ASP A 91 4.42 -3.01 -5.84
N VAL A 92 5.38 -3.49 -6.63
CA VAL A 92 5.76 -2.84 -7.90
C VAL A 92 4.56 -2.78 -8.86
N ALA A 93 3.68 -3.78 -8.84
CA ALA A 93 2.52 -3.88 -9.73
C ALA A 93 1.22 -3.32 -9.12
N HIS A 94 1.11 -3.31 -7.79
CA HIS A 94 -0.14 -2.99 -7.08
C HIS A 94 0.06 -2.57 -5.62
N ALA A 95 1.05 -1.71 -5.32
CA ALA A 95 1.16 -1.06 -4.02
C ALA A 95 -0.20 -0.52 -3.55
N MET A 96 -0.55 -0.80 -2.30
CA MET A 96 -1.87 -0.50 -1.75
C MET A 96 -1.79 -0.05 -0.29
N MET A 97 -2.85 0.63 0.16
CA MET A 97 -2.99 0.99 1.57
C MET A 97 -3.14 -0.28 2.44
N PRO A 98 -2.71 -0.26 3.71
CA PRO A 98 -2.73 -1.44 4.58
C PRO A 98 -4.05 -1.58 5.38
N TYR A 99 -5.20 -1.21 4.82
CA TYR A 99 -6.47 -1.14 5.58
C TYR A 99 -7.42 -2.30 5.35
N LEU A 100 -7.22 -3.11 4.30
CA LEU A 100 -8.17 -4.19 3.94
C LEU A 100 -7.55 -5.58 4.02
N VAL A 101 -6.43 -5.80 3.32
CA VAL A 101 -5.71 -7.08 3.30
C VAL A 101 -4.20 -6.84 3.28
N PRO A 102 -3.38 -7.75 3.82
CA PRO A 102 -1.93 -7.64 3.71
C PRO A 102 -1.49 -7.70 2.24
N GLY A 103 -0.60 -6.80 1.82
CA GLY A 103 -0.03 -6.80 0.47
C GLY A 103 0.65 -8.13 0.11
N THR A 104 1.25 -8.80 1.10
CA THR A 104 1.86 -10.13 0.94
C THR A 104 0.87 -11.19 0.48
N ALA A 105 -0.39 -11.14 0.91
CA ALA A 105 -1.40 -12.08 0.44
C ALA A 105 -1.65 -11.94 -1.07
N ILE A 106 -1.62 -10.70 -1.57
CA ILE A 106 -1.84 -10.42 -3.00
C ILE A 106 -0.62 -10.81 -3.83
N TRP A 107 0.57 -10.64 -3.27
CA TRP A 107 1.80 -11.16 -3.88
C TRP A 107 1.80 -12.70 -3.97
N ILE A 108 1.34 -13.40 -2.93
CA ILE A 108 1.20 -14.88 -2.97
C ILE A 108 0.18 -15.30 -4.04
N GLU A 109 -0.94 -14.57 -4.17
CA GLU A 109 -1.89 -14.81 -5.26
C GLU A 109 -1.24 -14.60 -6.65
N ASP A 110 -0.42 -13.56 -6.83
CA ASP A 110 0.31 -13.35 -8.09
C ASP A 110 1.21 -14.55 -8.42
N ALA A 111 2.02 -14.98 -7.44
CA ALA A 111 2.95 -16.10 -7.61
C ALA A 111 2.21 -17.41 -7.95
N SER A 112 1.10 -17.69 -7.28
CA SER A 112 0.30 -18.90 -7.53
C SER A 112 -0.37 -18.89 -8.91
N VAL A 113 -0.95 -17.76 -9.33
CA VAL A 113 -1.54 -17.62 -10.66
C VAL A 113 -0.49 -17.74 -11.75
N LEU A 114 0.65 -17.06 -11.58
CA LEU A 114 1.75 -17.11 -12.55
C LEU A 114 2.31 -18.53 -12.69
N ARG A 115 2.55 -19.21 -11.56
CA ARG A 115 2.97 -20.63 -11.55
C ARG A 115 1.99 -21.50 -12.32
N GLY A 116 0.70 -21.42 -12.00
CA GLY A 116 -0.32 -22.23 -12.66
C GLY A 116 -0.32 -22.00 -14.17
N LEU A 117 -0.30 -20.75 -14.62
CA LEU A 117 -0.26 -20.41 -16.04
C LEU A 117 1.01 -20.93 -16.74
N LEU A 118 2.18 -20.82 -16.09
CA LEU A 118 3.44 -21.32 -16.64
C LEU A 118 3.47 -22.85 -16.75
N GLU A 119 2.83 -23.58 -15.84
CA GLU A 119 2.70 -25.05 -15.92
C GLU A 119 1.86 -25.49 -17.15
N TYR A 120 0.90 -24.66 -17.58
CA TYR A 120 0.08 -24.90 -18.78
C TYR A 120 0.72 -24.41 -20.09
N SER A 121 1.63 -23.43 -20.03
CA SER A 121 2.28 -22.82 -21.19
C SER A 121 2.88 -23.84 -22.17
N PRO A 122 3.80 -24.76 -21.78
CA PRO A 122 4.47 -25.65 -22.73
C PRO A 122 3.52 -26.62 -23.48
N LYS A 123 2.23 -26.70 -23.08
CA LYS A 123 1.24 -27.61 -23.66
C LYS A 123 0.21 -26.90 -24.54
N LYS A 124 -0.08 -25.61 -24.30
CA LYS A 124 -1.25 -24.93 -24.90
C LYS A 124 -1.05 -23.45 -25.25
N MET A 125 -0.03 -22.78 -24.72
CA MET A 125 0.12 -21.32 -24.87
C MET A 125 1.59 -20.91 -24.91
N THR A 126 1.93 -19.99 -25.79
CA THR A 126 3.24 -19.34 -25.76
C THR A 126 3.44 -18.57 -24.45
N LEU A 127 4.71 -18.28 -24.09
CA LEU A 127 5.03 -17.44 -22.93
C LEU A 127 4.34 -16.06 -23.01
N HIS A 128 4.25 -15.49 -24.21
CA HIS A 128 3.59 -14.21 -24.45
C HIS A 128 2.09 -14.27 -24.07
N GLU A 129 1.36 -15.25 -24.60
CA GLU A 129 -0.06 -15.44 -24.28
C GLU A 129 -0.29 -15.72 -22.80
N THR A 130 0.64 -16.47 -22.19
CA THR A 130 0.62 -16.81 -20.77
C THR A 130 0.73 -15.56 -19.89
N LEU A 131 1.70 -14.68 -20.19
CA LEU A 131 1.85 -13.42 -19.45
C LEU A 131 0.67 -12.47 -19.68
N GLN A 132 0.13 -12.39 -20.90
CA GLN A 132 -1.08 -11.60 -21.17
C GLN A 132 -2.29 -12.09 -20.37
N MET A 133 -2.44 -13.42 -20.24
CA MET A 133 -3.48 -14.00 -19.41
C MET A 133 -3.27 -13.68 -17.94
N TYR A 134 -2.03 -13.77 -17.45
CA TYR A 134 -1.65 -13.36 -16.10
C TYR A 134 -2.06 -11.90 -15.84
N GLU A 135 -1.65 -10.97 -16.70
CA GLU A 135 -1.97 -9.55 -16.55
C GLU A 135 -3.48 -9.31 -16.53
N LYS A 136 -4.23 -9.93 -17.44
CA LYS A 136 -5.70 -9.80 -17.49
C LYS A 136 -6.37 -10.28 -16.21
N LEU A 137 -5.96 -11.43 -15.68
CA LEU A 137 -6.51 -12.01 -14.46
C LEU A 137 -6.17 -11.15 -13.24
N ARG A 138 -4.89 -10.74 -13.13
CA ARG A 138 -4.40 -10.03 -11.95
C ARG A 138 -4.82 -8.57 -11.94
N ASN A 139 -4.86 -7.86 -13.07
CA ASN A 139 -5.26 -6.45 -13.12
C ASN A 139 -6.63 -6.22 -12.48
N LYS A 140 -7.64 -6.99 -12.88
CA LYS A 140 -8.99 -6.85 -12.34
C LYS A 140 -9.02 -7.10 -10.82
N ARG A 141 -8.36 -8.17 -10.36
CA ARG A 141 -8.33 -8.57 -8.95
C ARG A 141 -7.61 -7.55 -8.08
N THR A 142 -6.40 -7.16 -8.45
CA THR A 142 -5.58 -6.23 -7.68
C THR A 142 -6.18 -4.83 -7.66
N SER A 143 -6.70 -4.31 -8.79
CA SER A 143 -7.29 -2.97 -8.81
C SER A 143 -8.52 -2.87 -7.89
N LYS A 144 -9.33 -3.95 -7.83
CA LYS A 144 -10.45 -4.01 -6.90
C LYS A 144 -9.99 -3.91 -5.44
N ILE A 145 -8.91 -4.62 -5.09
CA ILE A 145 -8.36 -4.63 -3.72
C ILE A 145 -7.72 -3.30 -3.38
N THR A 146 -6.87 -2.75 -4.25
CA THR A 146 -6.19 -1.48 -4.02
C THR A 146 -7.22 -0.37 -3.78
N ASN A 147 -8.27 -0.29 -4.60
CA ASN A 147 -9.35 0.68 -4.42
C ASN A 147 -10.14 0.44 -3.14
N ALA A 148 -10.52 -0.82 -2.87
CA ALA A 148 -11.26 -1.14 -1.65
C ALA A 148 -10.44 -0.84 -0.38
N SER A 149 -9.13 -1.09 -0.40
CA SER A 149 -8.23 -0.78 0.71
C SER A 149 -8.11 0.72 0.95
N THR A 150 -8.01 1.53 -0.10
CA THR A 150 -8.04 2.99 0.03
C THR A 150 -9.36 3.46 0.63
N ASN A 151 -10.49 2.88 0.23
CA ASN A 151 -11.81 3.23 0.78
C ASN A 151 -11.98 2.78 2.24
N SER A 152 -11.39 1.63 2.63
CA SER A 152 -11.40 1.13 4.01
C SER A 152 -10.67 2.06 4.99
N ARG A 153 -9.84 2.99 4.50
CA ARG A 153 -9.22 4.03 5.34
C ARG A 153 -10.26 4.79 6.13
N HIS A 154 -11.33 5.23 5.47
CA HIS A 154 -12.38 6.04 6.11
C HIS A 154 -13.00 5.29 7.27
N LEU A 155 -13.43 4.04 7.04
CA LEU A 155 -14.06 3.20 8.06
C LEU A 155 -13.14 2.90 9.26
N THR A 156 -11.84 2.71 9.02
CA THR A 156 -10.87 2.33 10.08
C THR A 156 -10.30 3.51 10.85
N GLN A 157 -10.49 4.73 10.34
CA GLN A 157 -9.92 5.96 10.90
C GLN A 157 -11.00 7.03 11.11
N MET A 158 -12.26 6.63 11.24
CA MET A 158 -13.34 7.56 11.56
C MET A 158 -13.03 8.31 12.85
N GLU A 159 -13.36 9.60 12.87
CA GLU A 159 -13.36 10.36 14.10
C GLU A 159 -14.48 9.89 15.01
N HIS A 160 -14.25 10.03 16.32
CA HIS A 160 -15.30 9.75 17.29
C HIS A 160 -16.52 10.64 17.03
N GLY A 161 -17.69 10.02 16.90
CA GLY A 161 -18.94 10.73 16.69
C GLY A 161 -20.07 9.81 16.22
N PRO A 162 -21.24 10.41 15.90
CA PRO A 162 -22.44 9.66 15.55
C PRO A 162 -22.28 8.73 14.34
N GLU A 163 -21.40 9.09 13.39
CA GLU A 163 -21.09 8.24 12.23
C GLU A 163 -20.39 6.95 12.66
N GLN A 164 -19.40 7.04 13.56
CA GLN A 164 -18.71 5.86 14.09
C GLN A 164 -19.65 4.99 14.93
N GLU A 165 -20.46 5.60 15.81
CA GLU A 165 -21.42 4.89 16.67
C GLU A 165 -22.48 4.12 15.86
N ALA A 166 -22.84 4.60 14.66
CA ALA A 166 -23.77 3.90 13.77
C ALA A 166 -23.19 2.62 13.13
N HIS A 167 -21.87 2.40 13.27
CA HIS A 167 -21.14 1.24 12.74
C HIS A 167 -20.70 0.24 13.82
N GLU A 168 -21.00 0.48 15.11
CA GLU A 168 -20.84 -0.47 16.23
C GLU A 168 -22.01 -1.44 16.35
#